data_AF-A0A5J4VEA9-F1
#
_entry.id   AF-A0A5J4VEA9-F1
#
_cell.length_a   1.000
_cell.length_b   1.000
_cell.length_c   1.000
_cell.angle_alpha   90.00
_cell.angle_beta   90.00
_cell.angle_gamma   90.00
#
_symmetry.space_group_name_H-M   'P 1'
#
loop_
_entity.id
_entity.type
_entity.pdbx_description
1 polymer ?
#
loop_
_entity_poly.entity_id
_entity_poly.type
_entity_poly.pdbx_seq_one_letter_code
_entity_poly.pdbx_strand_id
1 'polypeptide(L)'
;MNRQLMKTHIPKSQENLQTIENLLKTFAIQPFQNDGQHHFSIKEIKPESQMPSLFDKEIIISLSDPDHDVTQIQNSFITLEFTMNLLFDNKFDQFTESYKEGTFIFVGLKNSAELIREYVLYHRGKTIDGSLQNDATTESFIYNTIKPKSEKNNNRFVHSLYENVRKDDISCCGRYISIKAISDALAPQTAVPYVMPVNFTASIPLDDLLIFSAFSEYPNSLFGDLKIKFKINPHAFVYCQVDPVISMAKYYTINKDELLSSGQDKLKDIDLFFRNWSLTFQYTNMFTQIGCTADLITGVRAEELTPSGLKNLVCDIKPVTVSVRNYIITAVTANMCGYKASDACLNRVQQFYSTRPFVVPAQRIESWAFPSGAALTGLRTS
;
A
#
# COMPACT_ATOMS: atom_id res chain seq x y z
N MET A 1 -31.66 14.41 -21.75
CA MET A 1 -31.54 13.02 -21.23
C MET A 1 -30.84 12.95 -19.87
N ASN A 2 -29.58 13.41 -19.71
CA ASN A 2 -28.82 13.26 -18.45
C ASN A 2 -29.41 13.94 -17.20
N ARG A 3 -30.08 15.10 -17.33
CA ARG A 3 -30.71 15.80 -16.18
C ARG A 3 -31.97 15.12 -15.62
N GLN A 4 -32.66 14.30 -16.43
CA GLN A 4 -33.87 13.58 -16.00
C GLN A 4 -33.51 12.25 -15.33
N LEU A 5 -32.49 11.55 -15.84
CA LEU A 5 -31.92 10.35 -15.22
C LEU A 5 -31.35 10.63 -13.80
N MET A 6 -30.65 11.74 -13.60
CA MET A 6 -30.15 12.12 -12.27
C MET A 6 -31.27 12.39 -11.26
N LYS A 7 -32.42 12.96 -11.68
CA LYS A 7 -33.53 13.31 -10.77
C LYS A 7 -34.32 12.10 -10.27
N THR A 8 -34.34 11.00 -11.02
CA THR A 8 -35.04 9.76 -10.62
C THR A 8 -34.13 8.77 -9.91
N HIS A 9 -32.83 8.76 -10.21
CA HIS A 9 -31.89 7.85 -9.56
C HIS A 9 -31.49 8.29 -8.16
N ILE A 10 -31.30 9.60 -7.90
CA ILE A 10 -30.88 10.09 -6.57
C ILE A 10 -31.90 9.72 -5.47
N PRO A 11 -33.23 9.93 -5.63
CA PRO A 11 -34.20 9.56 -4.61
C PRO A 11 -34.27 8.04 -4.40
N LYS A 12 -34.20 7.26 -5.48
CA LYS A 12 -34.24 5.80 -5.42
C LYS A 12 -32.97 5.22 -4.77
N SER A 13 -31.82 5.84 -5.01
CA SER A 13 -30.56 5.52 -4.32
C SER A 13 -30.63 5.86 -2.84
N GLN A 14 -31.23 7.00 -2.47
CA GLN A 14 -31.43 7.37 -1.06
C GLN A 14 -32.40 6.43 -0.34
N GLU A 15 -33.48 6.02 -0.99
CA GLU A 15 -34.45 5.06 -0.46
C GLU A 15 -33.82 3.66 -0.29
N ASN A 16 -33.01 3.23 -1.27
CA ASN A 16 -32.22 1.99 -1.17
C ASN A 16 -31.19 2.06 -0.02
N LEU A 17 -30.49 3.18 0.14
CA LEU A 17 -29.53 3.38 1.23
C LEU A 17 -30.23 3.34 2.60
N GLN A 18 -31.40 3.98 2.73
CA GLN A 18 -32.20 3.93 3.96
C GLN A 18 -32.65 2.50 4.28
N THR A 19 -32.99 1.72 3.25
CA THR A 19 -33.38 0.31 3.38
C THR A 19 -32.20 -0.56 3.84
N ILE A 20 -31.01 -0.36 3.26
CA ILE A 20 -29.78 -1.04 3.66
C ILE A 20 -29.40 -0.66 5.09
N GLU A 21 -29.44 0.62 5.44
CA GLU A 21 -29.11 1.09 6.79
C GLU A 21 -30.08 0.50 7.84
N ASN A 22 -31.38 0.48 7.54
CA ASN A 22 -32.38 -0.13 8.42
C ASN A 22 -32.18 -1.64 8.55
N LEU A 23 -31.82 -2.33 7.45
CA LEU A 23 -31.47 -3.74 7.48
C LEU A 23 -30.24 -3.98 8.35
N LEU A 24 -29.15 -3.22 8.16
CA LEU A 24 -27.93 -3.34 8.96
C LEU A 24 -28.18 -3.05 10.45
N LYS A 25 -29.03 -2.08 10.78
CA LYS A 25 -29.47 -1.81 12.17
C LYS A 25 -30.16 -3.01 12.82
N THR A 26 -30.84 -3.87 12.07
CA THR A 26 -31.47 -5.08 12.63
C THR A 26 -30.45 -6.17 13.01
N PHE A 27 -29.24 -6.09 12.45
CA PHE A 27 -28.10 -6.96 12.74
C PHE A 27 -27.07 -6.32 13.68
N ALA A 28 -27.21 -5.04 14.00
CA ALA A 28 -26.34 -4.35 14.96
C ALA A 28 -26.56 -4.91 16.38
N ILE A 29 -25.49 -5.47 16.96
CA ILE A 29 -25.47 -5.89 18.36
C ILE A 29 -24.87 -4.75 19.20
N GLN A 30 -25.28 -4.64 20.46
CA GLN A 30 -24.51 -3.85 21.42
C GLN A 30 -23.06 -4.36 21.48
N PRO A 31 -22.07 -3.46 21.69
CA PRO A 31 -20.67 -3.85 21.81
C PRO A 31 -20.47 -4.99 22.81
N PHE A 32 -19.54 -5.90 22.52
CA PHE A 32 -19.20 -6.95 23.46
C PHE A 32 -18.65 -6.31 24.75
N GLN A 33 -19.04 -6.89 25.88
CA GLN A 33 -18.50 -6.48 27.18
C GLN A 33 -17.35 -7.42 27.55
N ASN A 34 -16.15 -6.85 27.62
CA ASN A 34 -14.97 -7.48 28.20
C ASN A 34 -15.31 -8.05 29.60
N ASP A 35 -14.67 -9.15 29.97
CA ASP A 35 -14.85 -9.84 31.26
C ASP A 35 -14.48 -9.01 32.51
N GLY A 36 -13.96 -7.79 32.31
CA GLY A 36 -13.58 -6.87 33.37
C GLY A 36 -12.19 -7.15 33.93
N GLN A 37 -11.48 -8.14 33.40
CA GLN A 37 -10.11 -8.46 33.83
C GLN A 37 -9.05 -7.71 33.00
N HIS A 38 -9.47 -6.85 32.08
CA HIS A 38 -8.59 -6.02 31.23
C HIS A 38 -7.62 -6.83 30.34
N HIS A 39 -7.89 -8.11 30.09
CA HIS A 39 -7.07 -8.97 29.24
C HIS A 39 -7.33 -8.71 27.74
N PHE A 40 -6.82 -7.60 27.24
CA PHE A 40 -6.62 -7.42 25.80
C PHE A 40 -5.30 -8.07 25.42
N SER A 41 -5.31 -8.90 24.38
CA SER A 41 -4.09 -9.55 23.90
C SER A 41 -4.02 -9.55 22.38
N ILE A 42 -2.79 -9.54 21.88
CA ILE A 42 -2.48 -9.66 20.46
C ILE A 42 -1.90 -11.06 20.24
N LYS A 43 -2.42 -11.78 19.26
CA LYS A 43 -1.93 -13.11 18.87
C LYS A 43 -1.32 -13.00 17.48
N GLU A 44 -0.06 -13.37 17.38
CA GLU A 44 0.63 -13.53 16.10
C GLU A 44 0.32 -14.91 15.53
N ILE A 45 -0.31 -14.92 14.36
CA ILE A 45 -0.70 -16.15 13.66
C ILE A 45 0.11 -16.25 12.37
N LYS A 46 0.72 -17.42 12.13
CA LYS A 46 1.42 -17.74 10.88
C LYS A 46 0.45 -18.33 9.85
N PRO A 47 0.71 -18.16 8.54
CA PRO A 47 -0.15 -18.73 7.50
C PRO A 47 -0.10 -20.25 7.53
N GLU A 48 -1.19 -20.86 7.05
CA GLU A 48 -1.24 -22.30 6.75
C GLU A 48 -0.52 -22.62 5.44
N SER A 49 -0.45 -21.64 4.53
CA SER A 49 0.37 -21.73 3.32
C SER A 49 1.86 -21.79 3.65
N GLN A 50 2.61 -22.57 2.87
CA GLN A 50 4.07 -22.65 3.00
C GLN A 50 4.73 -21.32 2.63
N MET A 51 5.70 -20.89 3.44
CA MET A 51 6.54 -19.71 3.21
C MET A 51 8.01 -20.13 3.05
N PRO A 52 8.81 -19.45 2.22
CA PRO A 52 8.43 -18.33 1.34
C PRO A 52 7.53 -18.80 0.18
N SER A 53 6.71 -17.89 -0.34
CA SER A 53 5.75 -18.18 -1.41
C SER A 53 5.95 -17.26 -2.62
N LEU A 54 5.71 -17.76 -3.82
CA LEU A 54 5.67 -16.94 -5.04
C LEU A 54 4.38 -16.12 -5.09
N PHE A 55 4.44 -14.96 -5.75
CA PHE A 55 3.32 -14.02 -5.83
C PHE A 55 2.04 -14.58 -6.47
N ASP A 56 2.13 -15.64 -7.27
CA ASP A 56 1.02 -16.27 -7.98
C ASP A 56 0.26 -17.31 -7.13
N LYS A 57 0.76 -17.61 -5.92
CA LYS A 57 0.15 -18.58 -5.02
C LYS A 57 -0.89 -17.95 -4.10
N GLU A 58 -1.87 -18.76 -3.74
CA GLU A 58 -2.87 -18.40 -2.72
C GLU A 58 -2.26 -18.51 -1.32
N ILE A 59 -2.53 -17.52 -0.48
CA ILE A 59 -2.15 -17.51 0.94
C ILE A 59 -3.40 -17.74 1.77
N ILE A 60 -3.35 -18.72 2.66
CA ILE A 60 -4.38 -19.01 3.66
C ILE A 60 -3.82 -18.65 5.04
N ILE A 61 -4.56 -17.83 5.79
CA ILE A 61 -4.20 -17.44 7.16
C ILE A 61 -5.44 -17.32 8.03
N SER A 62 -5.32 -17.76 9.29
CA SER A 62 -6.40 -17.59 10.28
C SER A 62 -6.46 -16.14 10.78
N LEU A 63 -7.68 -15.67 10.96
CA LEU A 63 -8.05 -14.35 11.49
C LEU A 63 -8.76 -14.49 12.84
N SER A 64 -8.52 -15.59 13.54
CA SER A 64 -9.09 -15.88 14.86
C SER A 64 -8.14 -16.79 15.63
N ASP A 65 -8.12 -16.64 16.94
CA ASP A 65 -7.32 -17.45 17.87
C ASP A 65 -8.23 -18.04 18.96
N PRO A 66 -8.06 -19.32 19.36
CA PRO A 66 -8.89 -19.96 20.38
C PRO A 66 -8.76 -19.33 21.77
N ASP A 67 -7.69 -18.60 22.06
CA ASP A 67 -7.54 -17.89 23.33
C ASP A 67 -8.45 -16.65 23.41
N HIS A 68 -8.93 -16.14 22.27
CA HIS A 68 -9.87 -15.02 22.21
C HIS A 68 -11.31 -15.54 22.11
N ASP A 69 -12.21 -15.05 22.96
CA ASP A 69 -13.65 -15.27 22.75
C ASP A 69 -14.19 -14.34 21.67
N VAL A 70 -13.58 -13.16 21.56
CA VAL A 70 -13.92 -12.11 20.60
C VAL A 70 -12.64 -11.58 19.97
N THR A 71 -12.58 -11.60 18.64
CA THR A 71 -11.53 -10.93 17.85
C THR A 71 -11.99 -9.53 17.46
N GLN A 72 -11.13 -8.54 17.66
CA GLN A 72 -11.33 -7.14 17.27
C GLN A 72 -10.77 -6.91 15.87
N ILE A 73 -11.63 -6.98 14.87
CA ILE A 73 -11.27 -6.86 13.45
C ILE A 73 -10.65 -5.50 13.15
N GLN A 74 -11.22 -4.41 13.67
CA GLN A 74 -10.73 -3.04 13.45
C GLN A 74 -9.33 -2.77 14.00
N ASN A 75 -8.89 -3.55 14.99
CA ASN A 75 -7.56 -3.40 15.60
C ASN A 75 -6.55 -4.43 15.07
N SER A 76 -6.99 -5.31 14.16
CA SER A 76 -6.18 -6.41 13.65
C SER A 76 -5.69 -6.13 12.24
N PHE A 77 -4.53 -6.69 11.89
CA PHE A 77 -3.89 -6.45 10.60
C PHE A 77 -3.07 -7.66 10.14
N ILE A 78 -2.88 -7.77 8.82
CA ILE A 78 -2.02 -8.76 8.19
C ILE A 78 -0.74 -8.07 7.74
N THR A 79 0.39 -8.51 8.27
CA THR A 79 1.72 -8.07 7.83
C THR A 79 2.26 -9.04 6.79
N LEU A 80 2.81 -8.49 5.71
CA LEU A 80 3.50 -9.24 4.69
C LEU A 80 4.88 -8.65 4.43
N GLU A 81 5.87 -9.52 4.28
CA GLU A 81 7.24 -9.17 3.93
C GLU A 81 7.54 -9.70 2.53
N PHE A 82 8.14 -8.85 1.68
CA PHE A 82 8.44 -9.21 0.31
C PHE A 82 9.88 -8.92 -0.04
N THR A 83 10.43 -9.76 -0.90
CA THR A 83 11.66 -9.50 -1.63
C THR A 83 11.36 -9.51 -3.11
N MET A 84 11.77 -8.46 -3.82
CA MET A 84 11.59 -8.34 -5.27
C MET A 84 12.86 -7.85 -5.93
N ASN A 85 13.02 -8.20 -7.20
CA ASN A 85 14.09 -7.69 -8.04
C ASN A 85 13.54 -6.56 -8.91
N LEU A 86 13.95 -5.34 -8.61
CA LEU A 86 13.69 -4.18 -9.46
C LEU A 86 14.57 -4.27 -10.70
N LEU A 87 13.97 -4.00 -11.84
CA LEU A 87 14.59 -4.04 -13.15
C LEU A 87 14.58 -2.64 -13.74
N PHE A 88 15.75 -2.02 -13.86
CA PHE A 88 15.95 -0.70 -14.44
C PHE A 88 16.40 -0.82 -15.90
N ASP A 89 15.82 -0.02 -16.77
CA ASP A 89 16.24 0.11 -18.18
C ASP A 89 17.42 1.08 -18.37
N ASN A 90 17.77 1.84 -17.33
CA ASN A 90 18.80 2.88 -17.36
C ASN A 90 19.64 2.90 -16.07
N LYS A 91 20.84 3.50 -16.14
CA LYS A 91 21.71 3.74 -14.98
C LYS A 91 21.63 5.19 -14.49
N PHE A 92 22.15 5.42 -13.30
CA PHE A 92 22.22 6.73 -12.63
C PHE A 92 23.67 7.25 -12.52
N ASP A 93 24.48 6.98 -13.55
CA ASP A 93 25.95 7.17 -13.51
C ASP A 93 26.38 8.66 -13.54
N GLN A 94 25.48 9.57 -13.88
CA GLN A 94 25.77 10.99 -14.08
C GLN A 94 25.62 11.83 -12.79
N PHE A 95 25.35 11.17 -11.65
CA PHE A 95 25.38 11.83 -10.35
C PHE A 95 26.82 11.95 -9.84
N THR A 96 27.21 13.17 -9.45
CA THR A 96 28.39 13.35 -8.60
C THR A 96 28.17 12.66 -7.24
N GLU A 97 29.23 12.09 -6.66
CA GLU A 97 29.16 11.37 -5.37
C GLU A 97 28.48 12.20 -4.26
N SER A 98 28.74 13.51 -4.21
CA SER A 98 28.16 14.45 -3.25
C SER A 98 26.62 14.47 -3.23
N TYR A 99 25.94 14.08 -4.32
CA TYR A 99 24.48 14.13 -4.45
C TYR A 99 23.81 12.76 -4.39
N LYS A 100 24.56 11.67 -4.58
CA LYS A 100 24.00 10.30 -4.65
C LYS A 100 23.35 9.87 -3.33
N GLU A 101 23.89 10.32 -2.21
CA GLU A 101 23.44 9.89 -0.87
C GLU A 101 22.18 10.62 -0.39
N GLY A 102 21.98 11.88 -0.82
CA GLY A 102 20.82 12.68 -0.42
C GLY A 102 19.68 12.71 -1.44
N THR A 103 19.74 11.89 -2.48
CA THR A 103 18.67 11.76 -3.49
C THR A 103 18.13 10.33 -3.50
N PHE A 104 16.81 10.19 -3.67
CA PHE A 104 16.11 8.92 -3.45
C PHE A 104 15.04 8.63 -4.50
N ILE A 105 14.84 7.35 -4.76
CA ILE A 105 13.65 6.80 -5.42
C ILE A 105 12.85 6.03 -4.38
N PHE A 106 11.57 6.33 -4.28
CA PHE A 106 10.62 5.53 -3.51
C PHE A 106 10.09 4.39 -4.37
N VAL A 107 9.98 3.20 -3.78
CA VAL A 107 9.27 2.05 -4.35
C VAL A 107 8.35 1.45 -3.29
N GLY A 108 7.09 1.20 -3.61
CA GLY A 108 6.13 0.69 -2.64
C GLY A 108 4.71 0.62 -3.17
N LEU A 109 3.75 0.75 -2.26
CA LEU A 109 2.31 0.72 -2.52
C LEU A 109 1.70 2.08 -2.14
N LYS A 110 0.72 2.56 -2.91
CA LYS A 110 -0.09 3.71 -2.50
C LYS A 110 -0.93 3.36 -1.26
N ASN A 111 -1.41 2.12 -1.25
CA ASN A 111 -2.23 1.54 -0.21
C ASN A 111 -1.92 0.04 -0.12
N SER A 112 -1.67 -0.46 1.08
CA SER A 112 -1.31 -1.84 1.31
C SER A 112 -2.45 -2.80 0.94
N ALA A 113 -3.72 -2.42 1.14
CA ALA A 113 -4.85 -3.27 0.79
C ALA A 113 -5.00 -3.53 -0.72
N GLU A 114 -4.47 -2.65 -1.59
CA GLU A 114 -4.43 -2.86 -3.05
C GLU A 114 -3.59 -4.09 -3.44
N LEU A 115 -2.75 -4.56 -2.51
CA LEU A 115 -1.95 -5.76 -2.68
C LEU A 115 -2.80 -7.02 -2.72
N ILE A 116 -3.98 -7.05 -2.11
CA ILE A 116 -4.90 -8.18 -2.24
C ILE A 116 -5.70 -8.00 -3.54
N ARG A 117 -5.61 -9.00 -4.42
CA ARG A 117 -6.33 -9.02 -5.71
C ARG A 117 -7.68 -9.71 -5.59
N GLU A 118 -7.66 -10.90 -4.99
CA GLU A 118 -8.81 -11.77 -4.82
C GLU A 118 -8.77 -12.31 -3.39
N TYR A 119 -9.92 -12.43 -2.75
CA TYR A 119 -10.02 -13.12 -1.47
C TYR A 119 -11.33 -13.88 -1.33
N VAL A 120 -11.34 -14.85 -0.43
CA VAL A 120 -12.53 -15.58 0.00
C VAL A 120 -12.37 -15.94 1.48
N LEU A 121 -13.47 -15.89 2.23
CA LEU A 121 -13.47 -16.22 3.64
C LEU A 121 -13.82 -17.69 3.85
N TYR A 122 -13.19 -18.29 4.85
CA TYR A 122 -13.46 -19.65 5.30
C TYR A 122 -13.91 -19.66 6.73
N HIS A 123 -14.80 -20.61 7.01
CA HIS A 123 -15.34 -20.90 8.31
C HIS A 123 -15.44 -22.41 8.49
N ARG A 124 -14.81 -22.97 9.54
CA ARG A 124 -14.82 -24.42 9.82
C ARG A 124 -14.47 -25.28 8.61
N GLY A 125 -13.45 -24.87 7.85
CA GLY A 125 -12.99 -25.54 6.64
C GLY A 125 -13.90 -25.42 5.42
N LYS A 126 -14.97 -24.63 5.47
CA LYS A 126 -15.88 -24.36 4.33
C LYS A 126 -15.78 -22.90 3.90
N THR A 127 -15.86 -22.65 2.59
CA THR A 127 -16.00 -21.29 2.07
C THR A 127 -17.32 -20.68 2.53
N ILE A 128 -17.29 -19.44 3.00
CA ILE A 128 -18.51 -18.67 3.28
C ILE A 128 -19.13 -18.27 1.94
N ASP A 129 -20.40 -18.61 1.73
CA ASP A 129 -21.11 -18.28 0.49
C ASP A 129 -21.17 -16.76 0.27
N GLY A 130 -21.01 -16.34 -0.99
CA GLY A 130 -20.97 -14.92 -1.37
C GLY A 130 -19.71 -14.15 -0.97
N SER A 131 -18.78 -14.72 -0.17
CA SER A 131 -17.58 -14.01 0.31
C SER A 131 -16.44 -13.86 -0.71
N LEU A 132 -16.58 -14.47 -1.90
CA LEU A 132 -15.58 -14.37 -2.95
C LEU A 132 -15.56 -12.95 -3.53
N GLN A 133 -14.48 -12.22 -3.27
CA GLN A 133 -14.14 -10.97 -3.95
C GLN A 133 -13.18 -11.27 -5.11
N ASN A 134 -13.61 -10.93 -6.32
CA ASN A 134 -12.86 -11.18 -7.55
C ASN A 134 -12.02 -9.97 -8.01
N ASP A 135 -12.24 -8.78 -7.45
CA ASP A 135 -11.44 -7.58 -7.71
C ASP A 135 -11.33 -6.68 -6.46
N ALA A 136 -10.57 -7.15 -5.47
CA ALA A 136 -10.33 -6.46 -4.22
C ALA A 136 -9.45 -5.20 -4.39
N THR A 137 -8.67 -5.11 -5.47
CA THR A 137 -7.85 -3.94 -5.76
C THR A 137 -8.73 -2.73 -6.10
N THR A 138 -9.72 -2.88 -6.98
CA THR A 138 -10.64 -1.78 -7.29
C THR A 138 -11.48 -1.38 -6.07
N GLU A 139 -11.96 -2.37 -5.31
CA GLU A 139 -12.70 -2.16 -4.07
C GLU A 139 -11.89 -1.34 -3.04
N SER A 140 -10.67 -1.78 -2.74
CA SER A 140 -9.79 -1.09 -1.80
C SER A 140 -9.41 0.30 -2.29
N PHE A 141 -9.21 0.51 -3.60
CA PHE A 141 -8.95 1.83 -4.16
C PHE A 141 -10.12 2.81 -3.93
N ILE A 142 -11.37 2.38 -4.21
CA ILE A 142 -12.56 3.22 -4.01
C ILE A 142 -12.77 3.52 -2.53
N TYR A 143 -12.71 2.48 -1.69
CA TYR A 143 -12.90 2.61 -0.25
C TYR A 143 -11.84 3.53 0.38
N ASN A 144 -10.59 3.40 -0.04
CA ASN A 144 -9.54 4.28 0.44
C ASN A 144 -9.66 5.69 -0.13
N THR A 145 -10.19 5.91 -1.33
CA THR A 145 -10.37 7.26 -1.87
C THR A 145 -11.28 8.12 -1.00
N ILE A 146 -12.30 7.52 -0.37
CA ILE A 146 -13.22 8.25 0.52
C ILE A 146 -12.70 8.39 1.96
N LYS A 147 -11.66 7.65 2.37
CA LYS A 147 -11.07 7.77 3.71
C LYS A 147 -10.42 9.15 3.94
N PRO A 148 -10.63 9.78 5.11
CA PRO A 148 -9.99 11.04 5.48
C PRO A 148 -8.47 10.96 5.43
N LYS A 149 -7.82 12.06 5.06
CA LYS A 149 -6.34 12.16 5.02
C LYS A 149 -5.70 11.90 6.39
N SER A 150 -6.37 12.32 7.48
CA SER A 150 -5.90 12.12 8.86
C SER A 150 -5.76 10.65 9.23
N GLU A 151 -6.66 9.79 8.76
CA GLU A 151 -6.59 8.33 9.00
C GLU A 151 -5.42 7.70 8.24
N LYS A 152 -5.13 8.20 7.03
CA LYS A 152 -4.06 7.66 6.18
C LYS A 152 -2.65 7.98 6.66
N ASN A 153 -2.47 9.08 7.38
CA ASN A 153 -1.14 9.57 7.77
C ASN A 153 -0.54 8.83 8.98
N ASN A 154 -1.37 8.23 9.84
CA ASN A 154 -0.94 7.75 11.15
C ASN A 154 -0.33 6.35 11.14
N ASN A 155 -0.60 5.56 10.09
CA ASN A 155 -0.26 4.14 10.06
C ASN A 155 0.95 3.88 9.16
N ARG A 156 2.10 3.57 9.80
CA ARG A 156 3.30 3.11 9.09
C ARG A 156 3.01 1.82 8.32
N PHE A 157 3.61 1.68 7.15
CA PHE A 157 3.48 0.49 6.29
C PHE A 157 2.09 0.22 5.69
N VAL A 158 1.13 1.16 5.84
CA VAL A 158 -0.23 1.00 5.29
C VAL A 158 -0.44 1.86 4.06
N HIS A 159 -0.26 3.18 4.17
CA HIS A 159 -0.49 4.11 3.06
C HIS A 159 0.77 4.88 2.68
N SER A 160 0.84 5.29 1.42
CA SER A 160 1.88 6.18 0.90
C SER A 160 1.22 7.32 0.14
N LEU A 161 0.97 8.43 0.83
CA LEU A 161 0.48 9.64 0.15
C LEU A 161 1.63 10.28 -0.64
N TYR A 162 1.38 10.63 -1.90
CA TYR A 162 2.41 11.22 -2.76
C TYR A 162 3.03 12.48 -2.14
N GLU A 163 2.20 13.34 -1.54
CA GLU A 163 2.64 14.58 -0.89
C GLU A 163 3.59 14.36 0.30
N ASN A 164 3.47 13.20 0.96
CA ASN A 164 4.33 12.82 2.08
C ASN A 164 5.60 12.12 1.54
N VAL A 165 5.43 11.20 0.60
CA VAL A 165 6.55 10.47 -0.03
C VAL A 165 7.52 11.41 -0.74
N ARG A 166 6.99 12.39 -1.50
CA ARG A 166 7.79 13.43 -2.15
C ARG A 166 8.67 14.19 -1.14
N LYS A 167 8.23 14.29 0.12
CA LYS A 167 8.93 14.97 1.20
C LYS A 167 9.80 14.03 2.04
N ASP A 168 10.05 12.80 1.61
CA ASP A 168 10.84 11.81 2.37
C ASP A 168 10.25 11.51 3.75
N ASP A 169 8.93 11.30 3.81
CA ASP A 169 8.23 10.96 5.06
C ASP A 169 8.44 9.49 5.45
N ILE A 170 8.65 9.23 6.74
CA ILE A 170 8.92 7.88 7.25
C ILE A 170 7.68 6.99 7.33
N SER A 171 6.48 7.58 7.31
CA SER A 171 5.19 6.88 7.37
C SER A 171 4.73 6.57 5.94
N CYS A 172 5.34 5.55 5.35
CA CYS A 172 4.98 5.05 4.02
C CYS A 172 4.91 3.52 4.00
N CYS A 173 4.19 2.99 3.01
CA CYS A 173 4.15 1.57 2.65
C CYS A 173 5.13 1.32 1.50
N GLY A 174 6.41 1.22 1.82
CA GLY A 174 7.45 1.02 0.81
C GLY A 174 8.84 1.25 1.37
N ARG A 175 9.76 1.55 0.45
CA ARG A 175 11.16 1.81 0.77
C ARG A 175 11.71 2.93 -0.08
N TYR A 176 12.46 3.82 0.56
CA TYR A 176 13.34 4.76 -0.10
C TYR A 176 14.66 4.09 -0.42
N ILE A 177 15.11 4.24 -1.65
CA ILE A 177 16.36 3.71 -2.16
C ILE A 177 17.19 4.90 -2.61
N SER A 178 18.35 5.12 -1.98
CA SER A 178 19.22 6.21 -2.39
C SER A 178 19.78 5.95 -3.79
N ILE A 179 20.02 7.02 -4.55
CA ILE A 179 20.67 6.91 -5.86
C ILE A 179 22.05 6.26 -5.72
N LYS A 180 22.73 6.46 -4.58
CA LYS A 180 23.97 5.73 -4.24
C LYS A 180 23.75 4.22 -4.24
N ALA A 181 22.77 3.73 -3.47
CA ALA A 181 22.51 2.29 -3.38
C ALA A 181 22.12 1.67 -4.72
N ILE A 182 21.36 2.41 -5.54
CA ILE A 182 21.05 1.98 -6.91
C ILE A 182 22.32 1.93 -7.74
N SER A 183 23.08 3.03 -7.81
CA SER A 183 24.31 3.12 -8.61
C SER A 183 25.31 2.02 -8.26
N ASP A 184 25.53 1.77 -6.97
CA ASP A 184 26.46 0.75 -6.48
C ASP A 184 25.98 -0.67 -6.87
N ALA A 185 24.67 -0.94 -6.79
CA ALA A 185 24.08 -2.22 -7.20
C ALA A 185 24.13 -2.44 -8.73
N LEU A 186 23.98 -1.38 -9.52
CA LEU A 186 23.96 -1.47 -10.99
C LEU A 186 25.37 -1.37 -11.62
N ALA A 187 26.36 -0.83 -10.91
CA ALA A 187 27.73 -0.66 -11.39
C ALA A 187 28.36 -1.93 -11.99
N PRO A 188 28.34 -3.11 -11.33
CA PRO A 188 28.97 -4.31 -11.85
C PRO A 188 28.22 -4.95 -13.04
N GLN A 189 27.01 -4.48 -13.35
CA GLN A 189 26.16 -5.08 -14.37
C GLN A 189 26.40 -4.47 -15.74
N THR A 190 26.53 -5.33 -16.75
CA THR A 190 26.90 -4.94 -18.13
C THR A 190 25.73 -4.99 -19.11
N ALA A 191 24.63 -5.65 -18.75
CA ALA A 191 23.47 -5.84 -19.63
C ALA A 191 22.17 -5.33 -18.98
N VAL A 192 21.33 -4.72 -19.80
CA VAL A 192 19.97 -4.28 -19.46
C VAL A 192 19.01 -5.47 -19.57
N PRO A 193 18.00 -5.62 -18.68
CA PRO A 193 17.69 -4.75 -17.54
C PRO A 193 18.64 -4.95 -16.36
N TYR A 194 19.00 -3.84 -15.71
CA TYR A 194 19.82 -3.85 -14.50
C TYR A 194 18.98 -4.24 -13.29
N VAL A 195 19.51 -5.13 -12.45
CA VAL A 195 18.78 -5.78 -11.37
C VAL A 195 19.18 -5.22 -10.02
N MET A 196 18.22 -4.82 -9.20
CA MET A 196 18.45 -4.45 -7.80
C MET A 196 17.47 -5.19 -6.89
N PRO A 197 17.95 -6.01 -5.94
CA PRO A 197 17.08 -6.60 -4.94
C PRO A 197 16.61 -5.54 -3.96
N VAL A 198 15.31 -5.54 -3.66
CA VAL A 198 14.70 -4.71 -2.63
C VAL A 198 13.79 -5.55 -1.76
N ASN A 199 13.74 -5.22 -0.47
CA ASN A 199 12.77 -5.78 0.46
C ASN A 199 12.11 -4.66 1.27
N PHE A 200 10.84 -4.88 1.60
CA PHE A 200 10.06 -4.04 2.49
C PHE A 200 8.82 -4.78 2.99
N THR A 201 8.15 -4.17 3.96
CA THR A 201 6.99 -4.71 4.66
C THR A 201 5.75 -3.90 4.31
N ALA A 202 4.62 -4.57 4.13
CA ALA A 202 3.30 -3.97 4.05
C ALA A 202 2.43 -4.48 5.19
N SER A 203 1.66 -3.59 5.81
CA SER A 203 0.66 -3.94 6.81
C SER A 203 -0.72 -3.63 6.25
N ILE A 204 -1.61 -4.62 6.23
CA ILE A 204 -2.98 -4.50 5.73
C ILE A 204 -3.92 -4.58 6.94
N PRO A 205 -4.43 -3.43 7.44
CA PRO A 205 -5.51 -3.40 8.40
C PRO A 205 -6.71 -4.19 7.87
N LEU A 206 -7.37 -5.00 8.71
CA LEU A 206 -8.51 -5.78 8.25
C LEU A 206 -9.69 -4.87 7.87
N ASP A 207 -9.86 -3.74 8.56
CA ASP A 207 -10.88 -2.74 8.26
C ASP A 207 -10.64 -1.93 6.97
N ASP A 208 -9.49 -2.11 6.31
CA ASP A 208 -9.26 -1.66 4.93
C ASP A 208 -9.87 -2.58 3.88
N LEU A 209 -10.24 -3.81 4.25
CA LEU A 209 -10.96 -4.75 3.39
C LEU A 209 -12.46 -4.56 3.62
N LEU A 210 -13.20 -4.25 2.55
CA LEU A 210 -14.61 -3.86 2.67
C LEU A 210 -15.49 -4.92 3.34
N ILE A 211 -15.21 -6.21 3.12
CA ILE A 211 -15.94 -7.32 3.76
C ILE A 211 -15.92 -7.27 5.29
N PHE A 212 -14.88 -6.66 5.86
CA PHE A 212 -14.71 -6.47 7.30
C PHE A 212 -15.20 -5.12 7.81
N SER A 213 -15.58 -4.20 6.92
CA SER A 213 -16.10 -2.87 7.32
C SER A 213 -17.43 -2.92 8.08
N ALA A 214 -18.17 -4.02 7.94
CA ALA A 214 -19.51 -4.15 8.49
C ALA A 214 -19.55 -4.54 9.98
N PHE A 215 -18.43 -5.03 10.53
CA PHE A 215 -18.35 -5.44 11.94
C PHE A 215 -16.99 -5.13 12.53
N SER A 216 -17.00 -4.62 13.76
CA SER A 216 -15.78 -4.35 14.53
C SER A 216 -15.25 -5.57 15.25
N GLU A 217 -16.15 -6.49 15.60
CA GLU A 217 -15.90 -7.60 16.50
C GLU A 217 -16.48 -8.90 15.95
N TYR A 218 -15.70 -9.98 16.02
CA TYR A 218 -16.07 -11.31 15.58
C TYR A 218 -16.06 -12.28 16.76
N PRO A 219 -17.18 -12.95 17.10
CA PRO A 219 -17.24 -13.83 18.26
C PRO A 219 -16.76 -15.24 17.95
N ASN A 220 -15.45 -15.43 18.12
CA ASN A 220 -14.76 -16.71 17.99
C ASN A 220 -15.43 -17.81 18.84
N SER A 221 -15.88 -17.51 20.05
CA SER A 221 -16.48 -18.49 20.95
C SER A 221 -17.78 -19.10 20.42
N LEU A 222 -18.53 -18.35 19.60
CA LEU A 222 -19.80 -18.78 19.04
C LEU A 222 -19.62 -19.41 17.66
N PHE A 223 -18.96 -18.68 16.76
CA PHE A 223 -18.82 -19.14 15.38
C PHE A 223 -17.63 -20.09 15.25
N GLY A 224 -16.52 -19.80 15.91
CA GLY A 224 -15.27 -20.56 15.76
C GLY A 224 -14.34 -19.86 14.78
N ASP A 225 -13.55 -20.65 14.06
CA ASP A 225 -12.47 -20.15 13.24
C ASP A 225 -12.95 -19.30 12.05
N LEU A 226 -12.29 -18.17 11.84
CA LEU A 226 -12.41 -17.35 10.64
C LEU A 226 -11.06 -17.34 9.95
N LYS A 227 -11.01 -17.64 8.66
CA LYS A 227 -9.79 -17.57 7.87
C LYS A 227 -10.03 -16.79 6.59
N ILE A 228 -8.98 -16.19 6.08
CA ILE A 228 -8.97 -15.57 4.76
C ILE A 228 -8.01 -16.32 3.87
N LYS A 229 -8.46 -16.58 2.65
CA LYS A 229 -7.59 -17.01 1.56
C LYS A 229 -7.52 -15.90 0.54
N PHE A 230 -6.33 -15.47 0.16
CA PHE A 230 -6.16 -14.37 -0.78
C PHE A 230 -5.04 -14.61 -1.78
N LYS A 231 -5.12 -13.90 -2.92
CA LYS A 231 -4.07 -13.80 -3.93
C LYS A 231 -3.50 -12.40 -3.96
N ILE A 232 -2.22 -12.29 -4.29
CA ILE A 232 -1.56 -11.00 -4.41
C ILE A 232 -1.80 -10.38 -5.80
N ASN A 233 -1.89 -9.05 -5.84
CA ASN A 233 -1.87 -8.24 -7.05
C ASN A 233 -0.42 -7.88 -7.43
N PRO A 234 0.14 -8.43 -8.52
CA PRO A 234 1.48 -8.06 -8.98
C PRO A 234 1.60 -6.66 -9.58
N HIS A 235 0.47 -6.00 -9.87
CA HIS A 235 0.44 -4.69 -10.52
C HIS A 235 0.18 -3.53 -9.55
N ALA A 236 0.14 -3.78 -8.23
CA ALA A 236 -0.16 -2.75 -7.24
C ALA A 236 1.02 -1.79 -6.97
N PHE A 237 2.25 -2.20 -7.29
CA PHE A 237 3.45 -1.44 -6.95
C PHE A 237 3.62 -0.19 -7.79
N VAL A 238 4.15 0.85 -7.15
CA VAL A 238 4.48 2.14 -7.75
C VAL A 238 5.88 2.59 -7.35
N TYR A 239 6.43 3.50 -8.14
CA TYR A 239 7.66 4.21 -7.83
C TYR A 239 7.53 5.71 -8.11
N CYS A 240 8.36 6.52 -7.45
CA CYS A 240 8.53 7.93 -7.80
C CYS A 240 9.87 8.45 -7.29
N GLN A 241 10.41 9.48 -7.94
CA GLN A 241 11.56 10.20 -7.40
C GLN A 241 11.10 11.13 -6.27
N VAL A 242 11.80 11.08 -5.14
CA VAL A 242 11.62 12.02 -4.03
C VAL A 242 12.10 13.39 -4.47
N ASP A 243 11.50 14.46 -3.96
CA ASP A 243 11.97 15.81 -4.28
C ASP A 243 13.43 15.97 -3.85
N PRO A 244 14.36 16.14 -4.80
CA PRO A 244 15.78 16.10 -4.50
C PRO A 244 16.20 17.30 -3.64
N VAL A 245 15.49 18.44 -3.69
CA VAL A 245 15.77 19.58 -2.80
C VAL A 245 15.41 19.23 -1.36
N ILE A 246 14.24 18.64 -1.17
CA ILE A 246 13.76 18.28 0.18
C ILE A 246 14.61 17.15 0.76
N SER A 247 14.89 16.11 -0.01
CA SER A 247 15.70 14.99 0.46
C SER A 247 17.15 15.38 0.70
N MET A 248 17.75 16.22 -0.16
CA MET A 248 19.10 16.74 0.09
C MET A 248 19.15 17.62 1.33
N ALA A 249 18.13 18.45 1.58
CA ALA A 249 18.08 19.28 2.78
C ALA A 249 17.99 18.46 4.06
N LYS A 250 17.18 17.39 4.04
CA LYS A 250 17.11 16.41 5.14
C LYS A 250 18.43 15.68 5.34
N TYR A 251 19.01 15.15 4.27
CA TYR A 251 20.32 14.48 4.30
C TYR A 251 21.41 15.38 4.89
N TYR A 252 21.49 16.64 4.44
CA TYR A 252 22.44 17.62 4.96
C TYR A 252 22.23 17.90 6.45
N THR A 253 20.96 18.01 6.88
CA THR A 253 20.63 18.28 8.28
C THR A 253 21.01 17.11 9.19
N ILE A 254 20.74 15.87 8.75
CA ILE A 254 21.02 14.66 9.51
C ILE A 254 22.53 14.39 9.58
N ASN A 255 23.25 14.55 8.48
CA ASN A 255 24.66 14.18 8.36
C ASN A 255 25.62 15.38 8.50
N LYS A 256 25.16 16.50 9.06
CA LYS A 256 25.90 17.77 9.09
C LYS A 256 27.31 17.61 9.67
N ASP A 257 27.46 16.94 10.81
CA ASP A 257 28.74 16.79 11.49
C ASP A 257 29.72 15.88 10.72
N GLU A 258 29.20 14.84 10.08
CA GLU A 258 29.99 13.97 9.19
C GLU A 258 30.44 14.71 7.92
N LEU A 259 29.54 15.50 7.32
CA LEU A 259 29.86 16.32 6.16
C LEU A 259 30.90 17.40 6.49
N LEU A 260 30.84 17.99 7.69
CA LEU A 260 31.84 18.96 8.18
C LEU A 260 33.22 18.32 8.41
N SER A 261 33.27 17.04 8.75
CA SER A 261 34.54 16.31 8.98
C SER A 261 35.11 15.62 7.74
N SER A 262 34.29 15.29 6.74
CA SER A 262 34.69 14.56 5.52
C SER A 262 35.30 15.40 4.40
N GLY A 263 35.47 16.71 4.61
CA GLY A 263 36.21 17.63 3.72
C GLY A 263 35.35 18.74 3.09
N GLN A 264 35.98 19.88 2.77
CA GLN A 264 35.27 21.08 2.30
C GLN A 264 34.58 20.92 0.93
N ASP A 265 35.01 19.98 0.09
CA ASP A 265 34.55 19.91 -1.30
C ASP A 265 33.14 19.31 -1.44
N LYS A 266 32.77 18.30 -0.64
CA LYS A 266 31.39 17.79 -0.60
C LYS A 266 30.40 18.88 -0.15
N LEU A 267 30.79 19.71 0.81
CA LEU A 267 29.96 20.82 1.29
C LEU A 267 29.79 21.91 0.24
N LYS A 268 30.85 22.24 -0.51
CA LYS A 268 30.76 23.19 -1.63
C LYS A 268 29.81 22.69 -2.72
N ASP A 269 29.86 21.40 -3.04
CA ASP A 269 28.93 20.80 -4.00
C ASP A 269 27.48 20.89 -3.50
N ILE A 270 27.22 20.55 -2.24
CA ILE A 270 25.88 20.66 -1.66
C ILE A 270 25.39 22.13 -1.61
N ASP A 271 26.26 23.08 -1.26
CA ASP A 271 25.92 24.51 -1.31
C ASP A 271 25.61 24.98 -2.73
N LEU A 272 26.41 24.53 -3.72
CA LEU A 272 26.16 24.79 -5.14
C LEU A 272 24.81 24.23 -5.58
N PHE A 273 24.46 23.02 -5.15
CA PHE A 273 23.17 22.39 -5.45
C PHE A 273 22.01 23.29 -5.02
N PHE A 274 22.01 23.79 -3.78
CA PHE A 274 20.91 24.64 -3.30
C PHE A 274 20.86 26.02 -3.96
N ARG A 275 22.02 26.63 -4.24
CA ARG A 275 22.08 27.95 -4.86
C ARG A 275 21.61 27.94 -6.30
N ASN A 276 21.94 26.88 -7.04
CA ASN A 276 21.73 26.80 -8.48
C ASN A 276 20.60 25.83 -8.87
N TRP A 277 19.84 25.30 -7.90
CA TRP A 277 18.68 24.48 -8.19
C TRP A 277 17.64 25.29 -8.98
N SER A 278 17.21 24.78 -10.13
CA SER A 278 16.23 25.44 -10.99
C SER A 278 14.86 24.78 -10.90
N LEU A 279 13.81 25.59 -10.76
CA LEU A 279 12.42 25.16 -10.91
C LEU A 279 12.06 24.78 -12.37
N THR A 280 12.94 25.05 -13.33
CA THR A 280 12.75 24.65 -14.73
C THR A 280 13.06 23.18 -14.99
N PHE A 281 13.66 22.45 -14.04
CA PHE A 281 13.90 21.02 -14.19
C PHE A 281 12.56 20.26 -14.15
N GLN A 282 12.13 19.78 -15.32
CA GLN A 282 10.85 19.08 -15.48
C GLN A 282 11.07 17.57 -15.45
N TYR A 283 10.85 16.97 -14.29
CA TYR A 283 10.79 15.52 -14.10
C TYR A 283 9.41 15.11 -13.58
N THR A 284 9.11 13.81 -13.61
CA THR A 284 7.80 13.28 -13.25
C THR A 284 7.55 13.41 -11.75
N ASN A 285 6.63 14.31 -11.39
CA ASN A 285 6.24 14.60 -10.01
C ASN A 285 4.93 13.89 -9.62
N MET A 286 4.87 12.58 -9.82
CA MET A 286 3.75 11.73 -9.39
C MET A 286 4.20 10.27 -9.23
N PHE A 287 3.35 9.46 -8.62
CA PHE A 287 3.54 8.00 -8.64
C PHE A 287 3.42 7.46 -10.06
N THR A 288 4.38 6.63 -10.43
CA THR A 288 4.39 5.86 -11.68
C THR A 288 4.21 4.39 -11.35
N GLN A 289 3.33 3.70 -12.07
CA GLN A 289 3.12 2.27 -11.88
C GLN A 289 4.35 1.49 -12.33
N ILE A 290 4.74 0.44 -11.61
CA ILE A 290 5.83 -0.44 -12.04
C ILE A 290 5.47 -1.05 -13.42
N GLY A 291 6.42 -0.96 -14.35
CA GLY A 291 6.27 -1.32 -15.75
C GLY A 291 5.93 -0.15 -16.68
N CYS A 292 5.57 1.02 -16.13
CA CYS A 292 5.45 2.27 -16.89
C CYS A 292 6.76 3.07 -16.83
N THR A 293 6.91 4.00 -17.78
CA THR A 293 8.07 4.89 -17.88
C THR A 293 7.77 6.23 -17.22
N ALA A 294 8.76 6.81 -16.56
CA ALA A 294 8.73 8.16 -16.01
C ALA A 294 10.01 8.91 -16.34
N ASP A 295 9.89 10.22 -16.56
CA ASP A 295 11.06 11.10 -16.65
C ASP A 295 11.65 11.29 -15.26
N LEU A 296 12.84 10.72 -15.03
CA LEU A 296 13.57 10.81 -13.76
C LEU A 296 14.85 11.62 -13.95
N ILE A 297 15.28 12.28 -12.89
CA ILE A 297 16.63 12.84 -12.78
C ILE A 297 17.61 11.67 -12.65
N THR A 298 18.44 11.50 -13.67
CA THR A 298 19.44 10.43 -13.80
C THR A 298 20.87 10.92 -13.62
N GLY A 299 21.05 12.24 -13.51
CA GLY A 299 22.32 12.87 -13.24
C GLY A 299 22.16 14.24 -12.61
N VAL A 300 23.03 14.53 -11.64
CA VAL A 300 23.23 15.88 -11.11
C VAL A 300 24.72 16.07 -10.99
N ARG A 301 25.27 17.11 -11.64
CA ARG A 301 26.70 17.39 -11.63
C ARG A 301 26.98 18.88 -11.69
N ALA A 302 28.17 19.26 -11.24
CA ALA A 302 28.67 20.61 -11.35
C ALA A 302 29.55 20.75 -12.60
N GLU A 303 29.16 21.58 -13.56
CA GLU A 303 29.96 21.87 -14.76
C GLU A 303 30.53 23.28 -14.71
N GLU A 304 31.79 23.46 -15.12
CA GLU A 304 32.41 24.80 -15.20
C GLU A 304 31.82 25.60 -16.35
N LEU A 305 31.26 26.78 -16.03
CA LEU A 305 30.71 27.74 -16.98
C LEU A 305 31.78 28.65 -17.57
N THR A 306 32.81 28.96 -16.80
CA THR A 306 33.84 29.95 -17.18
C THR A 306 35.22 29.53 -16.70
N PRO A 307 36.30 29.95 -17.41
CA PRO A 307 37.68 29.69 -16.99
C PRO A 307 38.07 30.26 -15.61
N SER A 308 37.25 31.16 -15.06
CA SER A 308 37.38 31.70 -13.70
C SER A 308 36.92 30.74 -12.59
N GLY A 309 36.43 29.54 -12.93
CA GLY A 309 36.02 28.51 -11.97
C GLY A 309 34.56 28.61 -11.48
N LEU A 310 33.72 29.42 -12.14
CA LEU A 310 32.29 29.45 -11.84
C LEU A 310 31.64 28.14 -12.31
N LYS A 311 30.92 27.44 -11.42
CA LYS A 311 30.22 26.19 -11.74
C LYS A 311 28.71 26.42 -11.84
N ASN A 312 28.05 25.73 -12.78
CA ASN A 312 26.60 25.57 -12.80
C ASN A 312 26.19 24.18 -12.33
N LEU A 313 24.95 24.05 -11.88
CA LEU A 313 24.33 22.75 -11.68
C LEU A 313 23.69 22.29 -13.00
N VAL A 314 24.11 21.12 -13.48
CA VAL A 314 23.51 20.45 -14.62
C VAL A 314 22.73 19.24 -14.13
N CYS A 315 21.50 19.12 -14.63
CA CYS A 315 20.55 18.08 -14.27
C CYS A 315 20.18 17.29 -15.52
N ASP A 316 20.50 16.00 -15.55
CA ASP A 316 20.10 15.12 -16.64
C ASP A 316 18.77 14.46 -16.31
N ILE A 317 17.82 14.60 -17.23
CA ILE A 317 16.50 13.98 -17.12
C ILE A 317 16.37 12.99 -18.26
N LYS A 318 16.03 11.74 -17.93
CA LYS A 318 15.83 10.68 -18.92
C LYS A 318 14.57 9.89 -18.60
N PRO A 319 13.90 9.35 -19.62
CA PRO A 319 12.87 8.34 -19.40
C PRO A 319 13.51 7.10 -18.77
N VAL A 320 12.93 6.62 -17.67
CA VAL A 320 13.33 5.41 -16.95
C VAL A 320 12.10 4.57 -16.66
N THR A 321 12.18 3.29 -16.99
CA THR A 321 11.18 2.27 -16.69
C THR A 321 11.71 1.38 -15.57
N VAL A 322 10.99 1.34 -14.46
CA VAL A 322 11.25 0.37 -13.37
C VAL A 322 10.22 -0.74 -13.47
N SER A 323 10.67 -1.97 -13.65
CA SER A 323 9.81 -3.16 -13.77
C SER A 323 10.14 -4.22 -12.73
N VAL A 324 9.23 -5.17 -12.51
CA VAL A 324 9.43 -6.33 -11.64
C VAL A 324 8.93 -7.55 -12.41
N ARG A 325 9.74 -8.60 -12.54
CA ARG A 325 9.33 -9.87 -13.18
C ARG A 325 8.64 -10.80 -12.21
N ASN A 326 9.21 -10.93 -11.03
CA ASN A 326 8.72 -11.78 -9.97
C ASN A 326 9.12 -11.20 -8.61
N TYR A 327 8.34 -11.55 -7.59
CA TYR A 327 8.68 -11.28 -6.21
C TYR A 327 8.22 -12.45 -5.34
N ILE A 328 8.86 -12.53 -4.19
CA ILE A 328 8.71 -13.60 -3.22
C ILE A 328 8.15 -12.98 -1.95
N ILE A 329 7.09 -13.59 -1.44
CA ILE A 329 6.51 -13.29 -0.14
C ILE A 329 7.31 -14.12 0.86
N THR A 330 8.18 -13.46 1.64
CA THR A 330 9.10 -14.15 2.55
C THR A 330 8.41 -14.58 3.83
N ALA A 331 7.48 -13.75 4.33
CA ALA A 331 6.69 -14.04 5.50
C ALA A 331 5.31 -13.37 5.41
N VAL A 332 4.34 -13.99 6.06
CA VAL A 332 3.02 -13.42 6.35
C VAL A 332 2.75 -13.66 7.83
N THR A 333 2.17 -12.68 8.51
CA THR A 333 1.74 -12.80 9.90
C THR A 333 0.43 -12.04 10.10
N ALA A 334 -0.58 -12.66 10.68
CA ALA A 334 -1.78 -11.97 11.12
C ALA A 334 -1.62 -11.60 12.60
N ASN A 335 -1.77 -10.32 12.90
CA ASN A 335 -1.76 -9.79 14.27
C ASN A 335 -3.21 -9.60 14.69
N MET A 336 -3.74 -10.57 15.42
CA MET A 336 -5.14 -10.60 15.81
C MET A 336 -5.29 -10.04 17.22
N CYS A 337 -5.96 -8.91 17.34
CA CYS A 337 -6.36 -8.35 18.62
C CYS A 337 -7.63 -9.05 19.12
N GLY A 338 -7.71 -9.36 20.41
CA GLY A 338 -8.91 -9.95 20.98
C GLY A 338 -8.87 -10.04 22.49
N TYR A 339 -9.99 -10.51 23.05
CA TYR A 339 -10.20 -10.57 24.49
C TYR A 339 -11.21 -11.67 24.87
N LYS A 340 -11.27 -11.96 26.18
CA LYS A 340 -12.29 -12.81 26.81
C LYS A 340 -13.53 -12.00 27.16
N ALA A 341 -14.71 -12.54 26.89
CA ALA A 341 -15.98 -11.86 27.14
C ALA A 341 -16.66 -12.42 28.39
N SER A 342 -17.44 -11.60 29.08
CA SER A 342 -18.22 -12.08 30.24
C SER A 342 -19.24 -13.15 29.83
N ASP A 343 -19.48 -14.13 30.71
CA ASP A 343 -20.48 -15.19 30.48
C ASP A 343 -21.87 -14.63 30.15
N ALA A 344 -22.25 -13.54 30.82
CA ALA A 344 -23.51 -12.84 30.55
C ALA A 344 -23.57 -12.31 29.11
N CYS A 345 -22.47 -11.74 28.60
CA CYS A 345 -22.38 -11.27 27.23
C CYS A 345 -22.41 -12.42 26.22
N LEU A 346 -21.67 -13.50 26.48
CA LEU A 346 -21.65 -14.70 25.63
C LEU A 346 -23.05 -15.33 25.51
N ASN A 347 -23.75 -15.52 26.62
CA ASN A 347 -25.10 -16.06 26.64
C ASN A 347 -26.09 -15.18 25.85
N ARG A 348 -25.99 -13.86 25.97
CA ARG A 348 -26.84 -12.91 25.22
C ARG A 348 -26.60 -13.00 23.71
N VAL A 349 -25.34 -13.09 23.29
CA VAL A 349 -24.95 -13.21 21.87
C VAL A 349 -25.39 -14.57 21.31
N GLN A 350 -25.23 -15.65 22.08
CA GLN A 350 -25.72 -16.97 21.70
C GLN A 350 -27.25 -16.98 21.52
N GLN A 351 -28.01 -16.35 22.42
CA GLN A 351 -29.46 -16.19 22.29
C GLN A 351 -29.82 -15.39 21.03
N PHE A 352 -29.11 -14.30 20.75
CA PHE A 352 -29.35 -13.48 19.57
C PHE A 352 -29.18 -14.26 18.25
N TYR A 353 -28.09 -15.01 18.11
CA TYR A 353 -27.78 -15.79 16.91
C TYR A 353 -28.44 -17.18 16.88
N SER A 354 -29.13 -17.60 17.94
CA SER A 354 -29.93 -18.83 17.92
C SER A 354 -31.08 -18.79 16.90
N THR A 355 -31.54 -17.59 16.54
CA THR A 355 -32.67 -17.36 15.62
C THR A 355 -32.30 -16.49 14.43
N ARG A 356 -31.06 -15.99 14.35
CA ARG A 356 -30.59 -15.02 13.36
C ARG A 356 -29.25 -15.44 12.77
N PRO A 357 -29.02 -15.28 11.46
CA PRO A 357 -27.70 -15.49 10.88
C PRO A 357 -26.73 -14.36 11.24
N PHE A 358 -25.44 -14.67 11.28
CA PHE A 358 -24.39 -13.65 11.20
C PHE A 358 -24.29 -13.16 9.76
N VAL A 359 -24.59 -11.89 9.51
CA VAL A 359 -24.64 -11.33 8.16
C VAL A 359 -23.40 -10.50 7.91
N VAL A 360 -22.67 -10.87 6.87
CA VAL A 360 -21.54 -10.08 6.35
C VAL A 360 -21.94 -9.55 4.98
N PRO A 361 -22.02 -8.22 4.78
CA PRO A 361 -22.15 -7.64 3.46
C PRO A 361 -20.96 -8.06 2.60
N ALA A 362 -21.25 -8.67 1.47
CA ALA A 362 -20.26 -9.01 0.46
C ALA A 362 -20.63 -8.33 -0.86
N GLN A 363 -19.61 -7.93 -1.60
CA GLN A 363 -19.77 -7.31 -2.91
C GLN A 363 -18.97 -8.10 -3.94
N ARG A 364 -19.52 -8.23 -5.14
CA ARG A 364 -18.84 -8.78 -6.31
C ARG A 364 -18.81 -7.75 -7.42
N ILE A 365 -17.68 -7.65 -8.12
CA ILE A 365 -17.56 -6.76 -9.27
C ILE A 365 -17.83 -7.57 -10.54
N GLU A 366 -18.85 -7.16 -11.29
CA GLU A 366 -19.10 -7.64 -12.65
C GLU A 366 -18.54 -6.63 -13.65
N SER A 367 -17.51 -7.03 -14.40
CA SER A 367 -16.92 -6.21 -15.44
C SER A 367 -17.54 -6.56 -16.80
N TRP A 368 -18.12 -5.55 -17.43
CA TRP A 368 -18.64 -5.64 -18.79
C TRP A 368 -17.67 -4.91 -19.71
N ALA A 369 -16.81 -5.66 -20.41
CA ALA A 369 -15.93 -5.11 -21.43
C ALA A 369 -16.70 -4.91 -22.75
N PHE A 370 -16.44 -3.81 -23.44
CA PHE A 370 -16.95 -3.67 -24.80
C PHE A 370 -16.30 -4.73 -25.71
N PRO A 371 -17.05 -5.31 -26.67
CA PRO A 371 -16.52 -6.33 -27.58
C PRO A 371 -15.34 -5.85 -28.44
N SER A 372 -15.17 -4.53 -28.58
CA SER A 372 -14.11 -3.90 -29.34
C SER A 372 -13.54 -2.69 -28.59
N GLY A 373 -12.23 -2.48 -28.75
CA GLY A 373 -11.55 -1.29 -28.23
C GLY A 373 -12.04 -0.01 -28.89
N ALA A 374 -11.76 1.13 -28.28
CA ALA A 374 -12.08 2.44 -28.85
C ALA A 374 -11.35 2.63 -30.19
N ALA A 375 -12.10 2.88 -31.27
CA ALA A 375 -11.53 3.30 -32.54
C ALA A 375 -11.32 4.81 -32.55
N LEU A 376 -10.50 5.30 -33.50
CA LEU A 376 -10.29 6.74 -33.76
C LEU A 376 -11.62 7.50 -34.03
N THR A 377 -12.67 6.80 -34.40
CA THR A 377 -14.03 7.33 -34.65
C THR A 377 -15.00 7.13 -33.48
N GLY A 378 -14.51 6.72 -32.30
CA GLY A 378 -15.33 6.45 -31.12
C GLY A 378 -15.59 4.96 -30.85
N LEU A 379 -16.38 4.69 -29.80
CA LEU A 379 -16.79 3.35 -29.38
C LEU A 379 -17.92 2.84 -30.29
N ARG A 380 -17.75 1.66 -30.89
CA ARG A 380 -18.85 0.98 -31.59
C ARG A 380 -19.68 0.21 -30.57
N THR A 381 -20.87 0.73 -30.25
CA THR A 381 -21.90 -0.03 -29.53
C THR A 381 -22.64 -0.89 -30.55
N SER A 382 -22.64 -2.21 -30.36
CA SER A 382 -23.45 -3.16 -31.13
C SER A 382 -24.93 -3.05 -30.80
#